data_AF-A0A0S8JYZ3-F1
#
_entry.id   AF-A0A0S8JYZ3-F1
#
_cell.length_a   1.000
_cell.length_b   1.000
_cell.length_c   1.000
_cell.angle_alpha   90.00
_cell.angle_beta   90.00
_cell.angle_gamma   90.00
#
_symmetry.space_group_name_H-M   'P 1'
#
loop_
_entity.id
_entity.type
_entity.pdbx_description
1 polymer ?
#
loop_
_entity_poly.entity_id
_entity_poly.type
_entity_poly.pdbx_seq_one_letter_code
_entity_poly.pdbx_strand_id
1 'polypeptide(L)'
;MLLKFITWLESHQGTCSFREHAGIDCPGCGLQRSILALLKGDLVESILQFPALLPLMAMFIFLGLHLVFKLKNGALVLKLFYITNISIIVLHYIYKLIIH
;
A
#
# COMPACT_ATOMS: atom_id res chain seq x y z
N MET A 1 14.19 16.97 -10.39
CA MET A 1 12.85 17.42 -9.94
C MET A 1 12.18 16.36 -9.08
N LEU A 2 12.08 15.11 -9.54
CA LEU A 2 11.51 13.98 -8.79
C LEU A 2 12.24 13.66 -7.47
N LEU A 3 13.58 13.63 -7.46
CA LEU A 3 14.37 13.39 -6.24
C LEU A 3 14.07 14.40 -5.11
N LYS A 4 13.98 15.71 -5.44
CA LYS A 4 13.64 16.75 -4.45
C LYS A 4 12.25 16.52 -3.84
N PHE A 5 11.31 16.04 -4.64
CA PHE A 5 9.96 15.73 -4.18
C PHE A 5 9.93 14.51 -3.27
N ILE A 6 10.68 13.45 -3.61
CA ILE A 6 10.82 12.26 -2.76
C ILE A 6 11.45 12.64 -1.42
N THR A 7 12.54 13.41 -1.41
CA THR A 7 13.20 13.84 -0.17
C THR A 7 12.30 14.75 0.68
N TRP A 8 11.46 15.58 0.06
CA TRP A 8 10.46 16.37 0.78
C TRP A 8 9.37 15.49 1.43
N LEU A 9 8.92 14.45 0.71
CA LEU A 9 8.00 13.45 1.24
C LEU A 9 8.61 12.66 2.40
N GLU A 10 9.90 12.35 2.35
CA GLU A 10 10.63 11.70 3.44
C GLU A 10 10.76 12.58 4.68
N SER A 11 11.00 13.88 4.49
CA SER A 11 11.15 14.80 5.61
C SER A 11 9.83 15.18 6.29
N HIS A 12 8.70 14.96 5.62
CA HIS A 12 7.35 15.25 6.14
C HIS A 12 6.57 13.99 6.53
N GLN A 13 7.24 12.86 6.75
CA GLN A 13 6.57 11.69 7.33
C GLN A 13 6.38 11.90 8.82
N GLY A 14 5.12 11.90 9.27
CA GLY A 14 4.83 11.91 10.71
C GLY A 14 5.44 10.71 11.43
N THR A 15 5.70 10.86 12.73
CA THR A 15 6.16 9.75 13.56
C THR A 15 5.08 8.67 13.62
N CYS A 16 5.47 7.41 13.42
CA CYS A 16 4.57 6.28 13.57
C CYS A 16 4.58 5.84 15.02
N SER A 17 3.53 6.16 15.79
CA SER A 17 3.45 5.75 17.21
C SER A 17 3.53 4.23 17.38
N PHE A 18 3.03 3.45 16.41
CA PHE A 18 3.16 1.98 16.40
C PHE A 18 4.62 1.53 16.28
N ARG A 19 5.43 2.22 15.47
CA ARG A 19 6.85 1.89 15.34
C ARG A 19 7.62 2.24 16.61
N GLU A 20 7.26 3.34 17.26
CA GLU A 20 7.90 3.75 18.52
C GLU A 20 7.54 2.84 19.70
N HIS A 21 6.29 2.40 19.80
CA HIS A 21 5.83 1.60 20.95
C HIS A 21 5.92 0.09 20.74
N ALA A 22 5.71 -0.39 19.50
CA ALA A 22 5.64 -1.82 19.18
C ALA A 22 6.74 -2.29 18.22
N GLY A 23 7.66 -1.40 17.79
CA GLY A 23 8.74 -1.75 16.85
C GLY A 23 8.29 -2.07 15.42
N ILE A 24 6.98 -2.15 15.18
CA ILE A 24 6.38 -2.49 13.89
C ILE A 24 5.71 -1.26 13.26
N ASP A 25 5.93 -1.06 11.96
CA ASP A 25 5.16 -0.08 11.19
C ASP A 25 3.69 -0.53 11.14
N CYS A 26 2.72 0.39 11.24
CA CYS A 26 1.29 0.12 11.04
C CYS A 26 0.93 0.01 9.54
N PRO A 27 -0.24 -0.52 9.14
CA PRO A 27 -0.63 -0.67 7.73
C PRO A 27 -0.59 0.65 6.93
N GLY A 28 -0.91 1.78 7.57
CA GLY A 28 -0.80 3.10 6.94
C GLY A 28 0.65 3.51 6.65
N CYS A 29 1.53 3.40 7.64
CA CYS A 29 2.94 3.77 7.48
C CYS A 29 3.69 2.81 6.53
N GLY A 30 3.34 1.52 6.53
CA GLY A 30 3.84 0.54 5.56
C GLY A 30 3.42 0.86 4.12
N LEU A 31 2.17 1.28 3.91
CA LEU A 31 1.71 1.78 2.61
C LEU A 31 2.52 3.00 2.16
N GLN A 32 2.75 3.97 3.04
CA GLN A 32 3.52 5.16 2.69
C GLN A 32 4.97 4.82 2.32
N ARG A 33 5.65 3.98 3.11
CA ARG A 33 7.02 3.54 2.81
C ARG A 33 7.13 2.72 1.54
N SER A 34 6.20 1.79 1.31
CA SER A 34 6.18 1.00 0.08
C SER A 34 5.99 1.86 -1.16
N ILE A 35 5.17 2.92 -1.09
CA ILE A 35 5.03 3.92 -2.16
C ILE A 35 6.36 4.66 -2.38
N LEU A 36 7.04 5.10 -1.32
CA LEU A 36 8.34 5.76 -1.47
C LEU A 36 9.41 4.84 -2.09
N ALA A 37 9.48 3.58 -1.67
CA ALA A 37 10.37 2.59 -2.27
C ALA A 37 10.07 2.43 -3.77
N LEU A 38 8.78 2.37 -4.14
CA LEU A 38 8.35 2.32 -5.54
C LEU A 38 8.80 3.57 -6.32
N LEU A 39 8.66 4.77 -5.75
CA LEU A 39 9.10 6.03 -6.37
C LEU A 39 10.62 6.11 -6.54
N LYS A 40 11.38 5.43 -5.67
CA LYS A 40 12.84 5.29 -5.79
C LYS A 40 13.27 4.22 -6.81
N GLY A 41 12.33 3.42 -7.30
CA GLY A 41 12.59 2.30 -8.21
C GLY A 41 12.94 0.98 -7.50
N ASP A 42 12.82 0.92 -6.17
CA ASP A 42 13.02 -0.32 -5.41
C ASP A 42 11.70 -1.09 -5.28
N LEU A 43 11.45 -1.95 -6.27
CA LEU A 43 10.27 -2.81 -6.31
C LEU A 43 10.29 -3.87 -5.21
N VAL A 44 11.48 -4.36 -4.84
CA VAL A 44 11.62 -5.46 -3.88
C VAL A 44 11.29 -4.95 -2.49
N GLU A 45 11.88 -3.82 -2.08
CA GLU A 45 11.59 -3.20 -0.80
C GLU A 45 10.13 -2.75 -0.71
N SER A 46 9.56 -2.24 -1.81
CA SER A 46 8.15 -1.87 -1.88
C SER A 46 7.21 -3.04 -1.56
N ILE A 47 7.42 -4.19 -2.21
CA ILE A 47 6.61 -5.38 -2.02
C ILE A 47 6.83 -5.99 -0.63
N LEU A 48 8.07 -5.97 -0.13
CA LEU A 48 8.41 -6.49 1.19
C LEU A 48 7.73 -5.67 2.32
N GLN A 49 7.66 -4.35 2.17
CA GLN A 49 7.00 -3.46 3.13
C GLN A 49 5.48 -3.64 3.11
N PHE A 50 4.89 -3.74 1.92
CA PHE A 50 3.44 -3.83 1.75
C PHE A 50 3.07 -4.63 0.49
N PRO A 51 2.89 -5.97 0.59
CA PRO A 51 2.66 -6.81 -0.59
C PRO A 51 1.33 -6.51 -1.28
N ALA A 52 0.36 -5.92 -0.56
CA ALA A 52 -0.90 -5.48 -1.11
C ALA A 52 -0.79 -4.21 -1.98
N LEU A 53 0.38 -3.57 -2.11
CA LEU A 53 0.49 -2.31 -2.85
C LEU A 53 0.11 -2.48 -4.32
N LEU A 54 0.67 -3.49 -4.99
CA LEU A 54 0.42 -3.76 -6.40
C LEU A 54 -1.06 -4.09 -6.70
N PRO A 55 -1.70 -5.04 -5.98
CA PRO A 55 -3.12 -5.31 -6.19
C PRO A 55 -4.01 -4.11 -5.80
N LEU A 56 -3.58 -3.26 -4.87
CA LEU A 56 -4.30 -2.04 -4.53
C LEU A 56 -4.21 -1.00 -5.66
N MET A 57 -3.02 -0.81 -6.25
CA MET A 57 -2.83 0.06 -7.41
C MET A 57 -3.65 -0.43 -8.60
N ALA A 58 -3.64 -1.74 -8.88
CA ALA A 58 -4.47 -2.33 -9.93
C ALA A 58 -5.96 -2.08 -9.69
N MET A 59 -6.43 -2.20 -8.44
CA MET A 59 -7.81 -1.88 -8.06
C MET A 59 -8.16 -0.42 -8.36
N PHE A 60 -7.28 0.53 -8.03
CA PHE A 60 -7.53 1.96 -8.30
C PHE A 60 -7.55 2.29 -9.80
N ILE A 61 -6.67 1.68 -10.59
CA ILE A 61 -6.69 1.81 -12.05
C ILE A 61 -8.01 1.26 -12.60
N PHE A 62 -8.42 0.08 -12.15
CA PHE A 62 -9.68 -0.55 -12.55
C PHE A 62 -10.90 0.28 -12.13
N LEU A 63 -10.87 0.90 -10.94
CA LEU A 63 -11.89 1.82 -10.49
C LEU A 63 -12.03 3.00 -11.47
N GLY A 64 -10.92 3.65 -11.83
CA GLY A 64 -10.92 4.74 -12.82
C GLY A 64 -11.52 4.31 -14.16
N LEU A 65 -11.12 3.15 -14.67
CA LEU A 65 -11.68 2.57 -15.89
C LEU A 65 -13.18 2.26 -15.76
N HIS A 66 -13.61 1.71 -14.62
CA HIS A 66 -15.01 1.41 -14.38
C HIS A 66 -15.88 2.67 -14.33
N LEU A 67 -15.38 3.77 -13.75
CA LEU A 67 -16.07 5.06 -13.73
C LEU A 67 -16.26 5.63 -15.14
N VAL A 68 -15.25 5.51 -16.01
CA VAL A 68 -15.29 6.03 -17.39
C VAL A 68 -16.13 5.14 -18.31
N PHE A 69 -15.91 3.83 -18.28
CA PHE A 69 -16.51 2.88 -19.23
C PHE A 69 -17.79 2.21 -18.73
N LYS A 70 -18.20 2.43 -17.47
CA LYS A 70 -19.39 1.84 -16.84
C LYS A 70 -19.52 0.32 -17.08
N LEU A 71 -18.41 -0.39 -16.86
CA LEU A 71 -18.33 -1.85 -17.07
C LEU A 71 -19.46 -2.59 -16.32
N LYS A 72 -20.23 -3.44 -17.02
CA LYS A 72 -21.43 -4.12 -16.48
C LYS A 72 -21.19 -4.85 -15.15
N ASN A 73 -20.04 -5.52 -15.01
CA ASN A 73 -19.68 -6.28 -13.81
C ASN A 73 -18.56 -5.62 -12.99
N GLY A 74 -18.26 -4.33 -13.24
CA GLY A 74 -17.11 -3.67 -12.62
C GLY A 74 -17.21 -3.58 -11.10
N ALA A 75 -18.41 -3.35 -10.56
CA ALA A 75 -18.61 -3.34 -9.10
C ALA A 75 -18.28 -4.69 -8.44
N LEU A 76 -18.59 -5.82 -9.10
CA LEU A 76 -18.29 -7.15 -8.57
C LEU A 76 -16.79 -7.44 -8.60
N VAL A 77 -16.12 -7.08 -9.68
CA VAL A 77 -14.66 -7.20 -9.80
C VAL A 77 -13.95 -6.33 -8.76
N LEU A 78 -14.41 -5.09 -8.58
CA LEU A 78 -13.84 -4.16 -7.60
C LEU A 78 -14.03 -4.68 -6.17
N LYS A 79 -15.19 -5.28 -5.87
CA LYS A 79 -15.45 -5.93 -4.58
C LYS A 79 -14.49 -7.10 -4.32
N LEU A 80 -14.21 -7.91 -5.34
CA LEU A 80 -13.24 -9.00 -5.23
C LEU A 80 -11.82 -8.47 -4.98
N PHE A 81 -11.40 -7.43 -5.70
CA PHE A 81 -10.12 -6.75 -5.45
C PHE A 81 -10.04 -6.22 -4.02
N TYR A 82 -11.10 -5.59 -3.52
CA TYR A 82 -11.13 -5.04 -2.18
C TYR A 82 -10.97 -6.13 -1.10
N ILE A 83 -11.72 -7.22 -1.21
CA ILE A 83 -11.65 -8.37 -0.29
C ILE A 83 -10.24 -8.97 -0.31
N THR A 84 -9.66 -9.14 -1.51
CA THR A 84 -8.32 -9.71 -1.68
C THR A 84 -7.24 -8.80 -1.10
N ASN A 85 -7.34 -7.49 -1.30
CA ASN A 85 -6.40 -6.54 -0.71
C ASN A 85 -6.47 -6.56 0.83
N ILE A 86 -7.68 -6.50 1.39
CA ILE A 86 -7.84 -6.55 2.85
C ILE A 86 -7.32 -7.86 3.44
N SER A 87 -7.61 -9.01 2.82
CA SER A 87 -7.12 -10.29 3.34
C SER A 87 -5.59 -10.34 3.34
N ILE A 88 -4.93 -9.86 2.27
CA ILE A 88 -3.45 -9.79 2.22
C ILE A 88 -2.91 -8.86 3.31
N ILE A 89 -3.48 -7.67 3.48
CA ILE A 89 -3.04 -6.70 4.50
C ILE A 89 -3.17 -7.31 5.89
N VAL A 90 -4.34 -7.86 6.20
CA VAL A 90 -4.61 -8.43 7.53
C VAL A 90 -3.69 -9.61 7.81
N LEU A 91 -3.56 -10.55 6.88
CA LEU A 91 -2.68 -11.72 7.05
C LEU A 91 -1.22 -11.31 7.23
N HIS A 92 -0.73 -10.38 6.41
CA HIS A 92 0.65 -9.89 6.49
C HIS A 92 0.93 -9.21 7.83
N TYR A 93 0.01 -8.39 8.32
CA TYR A 93 0.19 -7.67 9.57
C TYR A 93 0.00 -8.55 10.80
N ILE A 94 -0.92 -9.53 10.76
CA ILE A 94 -1.02 -10.56 11.80
C ILE A 94 0.28 -11.36 11.87
N TYR A 95 0.84 -11.78 10.73
CA TYR A 95 2.13 -12.46 10.71
C TYR A 95 3.24 -11.59 11.32
N LYS A 96 3.29 -10.29 10.93
CA LYS A 96 4.27 -9.33 11.46
C LYS A 96 4.09 -9.08 12.97
N LEU A 97 2.88 -9.20 13.50
CA LEU A 97 2.56 -9.07 14.93
C LEU A 97 2.88 -10.34 15.74
N ILE A 98 2.89 -11.52 15.12
CA ILE A 98 3.17 -12.79 15.83
C ILE A 98 4.68 -13.03 15.92
N ILE A 99 5.42 -12.61 14.89
CA ILE A 99 6.86 -12.88 14.77
C ILE A 99 7.75 -11.82 15.44
N HIS A 100 7.15 -10.69 15.84
CA HIS A 100 7.76 -9.60 16.58
C HIS A 100 7.12 -9.53 17.96
#